data_AF-A0A6A2YII6-F1
#
_entry.id   AF-A0A6A2YII6-F1
#
_cell.length_a   1.000
_cell.length_b   1.000
_cell.length_c   1.000
_cell.angle_alpha   90.00
_cell.angle_beta   90.00
_cell.angle_gamma   90.00
#
_symmetry.space_group_name_H-M   'P 1'
#
loop_
_entity.id
_entity.type
_entity.pdbx_description
1 polymer ?
#
loop_
_entity_poly.entity_id
_entity_poly.type
_entity_poly.pdbx_seq_one_letter_code
_entity_poly.pdbx_strand_id
1 'polypeptide(L)'
;MEDLEQNSAFHAPLLHRPSAATRPLKGFAVVIFLLTLIVIMTNHLPNTEPSASATLQPRGVAEGVSAKSNPSLLNQAPFNWTNAMFSWQRSAYHFQPQKNWMNDPNGKFLILCCLL
;
A
#
# COMPACT_ATOMS: atom_id res chain seq x y z
N MET A 1 47.19 -77.66 28.13
CA MET A 1 46.20 -78.67 27.76
C MET A 1 44.87 -78.16 28.26
N GLU A 2 44.23 -77.38 27.41
CA GLU A 2 42.80 -77.01 27.37
C GLU A 2 42.70 -75.99 26.24
N ASP A 3 42.82 -76.53 25.02
CA ASP A 3 42.52 -75.83 23.78
C ASP A 3 41.02 -75.99 23.54
N LEU A 4 40.26 -74.91 23.45
CA LEU A 4 38.99 -74.84 22.70
C LEU A 4 38.85 -73.39 22.22
N GLU A 5 39.19 -73.10 20.96
CA GLU A 5 38.20 -73.07 19.87
C GLU A 5 36.99 -72.21 20.23
N GLN A 6 36.91 -70.98 19.70
CA GLN A 6 35.73 -70.57 18.93
C GLN A 6 35.92 -69.16 18.34
N ASN A 7 35.78 -69.05 17.01
CA ASN A 7 35.20 -67.91 16.29
C ASN A 7 35.92 -66.54 16.38
N SER A 8 36.14 -65.80 15.31
CA SER A 8 35.35 -65.67 14.09
C SER A 8 36.14 -64.87 13.07
N ALA A 9 35.96 -65.25 11.81
CA ALA A 9 36.32 -64.50 10.62
C ALA A 9 35.99 -63.00 10.73
N PHE A 10 36.84 -62.21 10.07
CA PHE A 10 36.47 -61.10 9.19
C PHE A 10 35.05 -60.57 9.39
N HIS A 11 34.91 -59.37 9.95
CA HIS A 11 33.91 -58.37 9.50
C HIS A 11 34.17 -57.05 10.22
N ALA A 12 34.77 -56.08 9.52
CA ALA A 12 34.53 -54.69 9.82
C ALA A 12 33.29 -54.24 9.02
N PRO A 13 32.22 -53.77 9.69
CA PRO A 13 31.30 -52.82 9.10
C PRO A 13 31.40 -51.48 9.83
N LEU A 14 31.74 -50.45 9.07
CA LEU A 14 31.64 -49.05 9.46
C LEU A 14 30.18 -48.64 9.73
N LEU A 15 30.05 -47.58 10.56
CA LEU A 15 28.94 -46.62 10.71
C LEU A 15 27.73 -46.99 11.59
N HIS A 16 27.71 -46.43 12.82
CA HIS A 16 26.49 -45.79 13.32
C HIS A 16 26.74 -44.69 14.37
N ARG A 17 26.68 -43.42 13.95
CA ARG A 17 26.11 -42.34 14.77
C ARG A 17 25.31 -41.40 13.86
N PRO A 18 23.99 -41.59 13.73
CA PRO A 18 23.16 -40.54 13.20
C PRO A 18 22.87 -39.57 14.35
N SER A 19 23.62 -38.47 14.41
CA SER A 19 23.04 -37.26 15.02
C SER A 19 22.05 -36.73 13.99
N ALA A 20 20.76 -37.06 14.17
CA ALA A 20 19.69 -36.51 13.36
C ALA A 20 19.58 -35.00 13.63
N ALA A 21 20.43 -34.22 12.97
CA ALA A 21 20.24 -32.78 12.84
C ALA A 21 19.16 -32.58 11.77
N THR A 22 17.95 -32.26 12.21
CA THR A 22 16.84 -31.90 11.34
C THR A 22 17.19 -30.66 10.51
N ARG A 23 17.47 -30.91 9.22
CA ARG A 23 17.13 -30.15 7.99
C ARG A 23 17.01 -28.61 8.08
N PRO A 24 17.76 -27.84 7.26
CA PRO A 24 17.42 -26.45 6.97
C PRO A 24 16.28 -26.36 5.95
N LEU A 25 15.05 -26.70 6.35
CA LEU A 25 13.85 -26.61 5.49
C LEU A 25 13.27 -25.18 5.39
N LYS A 26 13.99 -24.15 5.86
CA LYS A 26 13.52 -22.76 5.88
C LYS A 26 13.86 -21.96 4.61
N GLY A 27 14.87 -22.39 3.84
CA GLY A 27 15.30 -21.67 2.63
C GLY A 27 14.30 -21.78 1.47
N PHE A 28 13.67 -22.96 1.31
CA PHE A 28 12.72 -23.20 0.22
C PHE A 28 11.45 -22.34 0.32
N ALA A 29 10.98 -22.05 1.54
CA ALA A 29 9.81 -21.19 1.73
C ALA A 29 10.05 -19.77 1.19
N VAL A 30 11.25 -19.22 1.38
CA VAL A 30 11.61 -17.89 0.86
C VAL A 30 11.70 -17.90 -0.66
N VAL A 31 12.30 -18.94 -1.25
CA VAL A 31 12.41 -19.05 -2.72
C VAL A 31 11.03 -19.19 -3.37
N ILE A 32 10.16 -20.02 -2.80
CA ILE A 32 8.78 -20.19 -3.30
C ILE A 32 8.02 -18.86 -3.18
N PHE A 33 8.15 -18.15 -2.06
CA PHE A 33 7.52 -16.84 -1.86
C PHE A 33 8.02 -15.77 -2.85
N LEU A 34 9.31 -15.75 -3.18
CA LEU A 34 9.85 -14.82 -4.18
C LEU A 34 9.35 -15.15 -5.59
N LEU A 35 9.28 -16.44 -5.95
CA LEU A 35 8.77 -16.87 -7.25
C LEU A 35 7.27 -16.54 -7.41
N THR A 36 6.46 -16.69 -6.37
CA THR A 36 5.04 -16.32 -6.43
C THR A 36 4.85 -14.82 -6.61
N LEU A 37 5.64 -13.98 -5.93
CA LEU A 37 5.58 -12.52 -6.11
C LEU A 37 5.96 -12.10 -7.54
N ILE A 38 6.98 -12.72 -8.15
CA ILE A 38 7.38 -12.41 -9.53
C ILE A 38 6.26 -12.73 -10.51
N VAL A 39 5.63 -13.91 -10.39
CA VAL A 39 4.52 -14.33 -11.25
C VAL A 39 3.32 -13.36 -11.13
N ILE A 40 2.98 -12.97 -9.91
CA ILE A 40 1.93 -11.98 -9.63
C ILE A 40 2.26 -10.66 -10.35
N MET A 41 3.46 -10.11 -10.18
CA MET A 41 3.88 -8.85 -10.84
C MET A 41 3.83 -8.93 -12.38
N THR A 42 4.23 -10.05 -12.98
CA THR A 42 4.17 -10.22 -14.44
C THR A 42 2.74 -10.36 -14.96
N ASN A 43 1.81 -10.92 -14.18
CA ASN A 43 0.39 -11.03 -14.56
C ASN A 43 -0.38 -9.72 -14.36
N HIS A 44 0.13 -8.79 -13.56
CA HIS A 44 -0.47 -7.47 -13.38
C HIS A 44 0.01 -6.43 -14.38
N LEU A 45 0.85 -6.79 -15.36
CA LEU A 45 1.18 -5.85 -16.43
C LEU A 45 -0.09 -5.64 -17.27
N PRO A 46 -0.75 -4.48 -17.17
CA PRO A 46 -1.86 -4.21 -18.06
C PRO A 46 -1.25 -4.07 -19.45
N ASN A 47 -1.72 -4.87 -20.41
CA ASN A 47 -1.43 -4.68 -21.82
C ASN A 47 -1.84 -3.24 -22.17
N THR A 48 -0.87 -2.34 -22.13
CA THR A 48 -1.07 -0.92 -22.41
C THR A 48 -0.84 -0.76 -23.90
N GLU A 49 -1.90 -1.04 -24.65
CA GLU A 49 -2.05 -0.51 -26.00
C GLU A 49 -1.84 1.01 -25.94
N PRO A 50 -0.92 1.60 -26.72
CA PRO A 50 -0.74 3.04 -26.75
C PRO A 50 -1.86 3.66 -27.57
N SER A 51 -3.08 3.66 -27.01
CA SER A 51 -4.12 4.58 -27.47
C SER A 51 -3.68 5.97 -27.07
N ALA A 52 -3.48 6.85 -28.05
CA ALA A 52 -3.13 8.25 -27.90
C ALA A 52 -4.18 9.01 -27.08
N SER A 53 -4.16 8.79 -25.76
CA SER A 53 -4.83 9.64 -24.79
C SER A 53 -3.99 10.90 -24.71
N ALA A 54 -4.54 12.02 -25.16
CA ALA A 54 -3.96 13.33 -24.94
C ALA A 54 -3.53 13.41 -23.46
N THR A 55 -2.23 13.55 -23.23
CA THR A 55 -1.65 13.61 -21.89
C THR A 55 -2.28 14.79 -21.15
N LEU A 56 -3.31 14.53 -20.34
CA LEU A 56 -3.87 15.50 -19.41
C LEU A 56 -2.81 15.75 -18.33
N GLN A 57 -1.81 16.53 -18.65
CA GLN A 57 -0.73 16.84 -17.73
C GLN A 57 -1.30 17.78 -16.66
N PRO A 58 -1.31 17.38 -15.38
CA PRO A 58 -1.79 18.26 -14.32
C PRO A 58 -0.86 19.48 -14.22
N ARG A 59 -1.43 20.67 -13.96
CA ARG A 59 -0.62 21.89 -13.75
C ARG A 59 0.36 21.64 -12.62
N GLY A 60 1.65 21.79 -12.89
CA GLY A 60 2.72 21.44 -11.96
C GLY A 60 3.63 22.63 -11.66
N VAL A 61 4.82 22.32 -11.12
CA VAL A 61 5.83 23.31 -10.69
C VAL A 61 6.14 24.38 -11.76
N ALA A 62 6.10 24.01 -13.04
CA ALA A 62 6.29 24.95 -14.16
C ALA A 62 5.25 26.08 -14.21
N GLU A 63 4.06 25.85 -13.68
CA GLU A 63 2.95 26.82 -13.58
C GLU A 63 2.92 27.54 -12.22
N GLY A 64 3.96 27.37 -11.39
CA GLY A 64 4.02 27.96 -10.05
C GLY A 64 3.02 27.38 -9.05
N VAL A 65 2.41 26.23 -9.35
CA VAL A 65 1.43 25.56 -8.50
C VAL A 65 1.75 24.09 -8.32
N SER A 66 1.29 23.49 -7.21
CA SER A 66 1.33 22.03 -7.08
C SER A 66 0.25 21.40 -7.94
N ALA A 67 0.54 20.23 -8.51
CA ALA A 67 -0.46 19.37 -9.13
C ALA A 67 -1.55 19.03 -8.10
N LYS A 68 -2.74 19.60 -8.30
CA LYS A 68 -3.89 19.44 -7.40
C LYS A 68 -4.91 18.43 -7.91
N SER A 69 -4.83 18.08 -9.20
CA SER A 69 -5.62 17.00 -9.80
C SER A 69 -4.69 15.85 -10.18
N ASN A 70 -5.17 14.62 -9.96
CA ASN A 70 -4.52 13.43 -10.46
C ASN A 70 -5.39 12.84 -11.57
N PRO A 71 -4.96 12.91 -12.85
CA PRO A 71 -5.72 12.37 -13.97
C PRO A 71 -6.08 10.89 -13.81
N SER A 72 -5.23 10.11 -13.11
CA SER A 72 -5.49 8.69 -12.89
C SER A 72 -6.69 8.41 -11.97
N LEU A 73 -7.14 9.40 -11.21
CA LEU A 73 -8.30 9.29 -10.32
C LEU A 73 -9.60 9.83 -10.95
N LEU A 74 -9.55 10.40 -12.16
CA LEU A 74 -10.73 11.02 -12.80
C LEU A 74 -11.83 10.01 -13.16
N ASN A 75 -11.47 8.75 -13.41
CA ASN A 75 -12.42 7.67 -13.74
C ASN A 75 -12.76 6.78 -12.54
N GLN A 76 -12.35 7.16 -11.33
CA GLN A 76 -12.68 6.41 -10.13
C GLN A 76 -14.11 6.70 -9.67
N ALA A 77 -14.76 5.70 -9.06
CA ALA A 77 -16.10 5.88 -8.51
C ALA A 77 -16.13 7.03 -7.48
N PRO A 78 -17.22 7.82 -7.41
CA PRO A 78 -17.36 8.86 -6.40
C PRO A 78 -17.20 8.31 -4.99
N PHE A 79 -16.55 9.07 -4.12
CA PHE A 79 -16.42 8.70 -2.72
C PHE A 79 -17.79 8.77 -2.02
N ASN A 80 -18.10 7.79 -1.16
CA ASN A 80 -19.36 7.72 -0.42
C ASN A 80 -19.37 8.66 0.79
N TRP A 81 -19.51 9.96 0.54
CA TRP A 81 -19.57 10.98 1.59
C TRP A 81 -20.82 10.85 2.47
N THR A 82 -20.65 11.07 3.77
CA THR A 82 -21.77 11.13 4.73
C THR A 82 -21.94 12.54 5.29
N ASN A 83 -23.14 12.87 5.78
CA ASN A 83 -23.40 14.17 6.42
C ASN A 83 -22.51 14.43 7.64
N ALA A 84 -22.14 13.37 8.38
CA ALA A 84 -21.19 13.49 9.47
C ALA A 84 -19.80 13.93 8.98
N MET A 85 -19.34 13.44 7.83
CA MET A 85 -18.06 13.87 7.25
C MET A 85 -18.09 15.33 6.78
N PHE A 86 -19.22 15.80 6.25
CA PHE A 86 -19.39 17.21 5.88
C PHE A 86 -19.50 18.13 7.10
N SER A 87 -20.11 17.69 8.20
CA SER A 87 -20.20 18.52 9.41
C SER A 87 -18.83 18.82 10.00
N TRP A 88 -17.88 17.88 9.93
CA TRP A 88 -16.48 18.08 10.31
C TRP A 88 -15.75 19.15 9.49
N GLN A 89 -16.22 19.46 8.28
CA GLN A 89 -15.60 20.48 7.42
C GLN A 89 -16.08 21.91 7.76
N ARG A 90 -17.12 22.07 8.59
CA ARG A 90 -17.60 23.41 8.98
C ARG A 90 -16.62 24.04 9.97
N SER A 91 -16.22 25.28 9.70
CA SER A 91 -15.31 25.99 10.60
C SER A 91 -16.05 26.55 11.83
N ALA A 92 -15.38 26.60 12.98
CA ALA A 92 -15.97 27.13 14.21
C ALA A 92 -15.92 28.67 14.29
N TYR A 93 -14.92 29.30 13.64
CA TYR A 93 -14.59 30.71 13.80
C TYR A 93 -14.62 31.53 12.50
N HIS A 94 -15.15 30.98 11.40
CA HIS A 94 -15.39 31.75 10.18
C HIS A 94 -16.88 31.85 9.91
N PHE A 95 -17.29 32.99 9.37
CA PHE A 95 -18.65 33.19 8.89
C PHE A 95 -18.93 32.24 7.73
N GLN A 96 -20.03 31.51 7.84
CA GLN A 96 -20.52 30.56 6.86
C GLN A 96 -22.05 30.65 6.83
N PRO A 97 -22.71 30.51 5.68
CA PRO A 97 -24.16 30.46 5.64
C PRO A 97 -24.66 29.20 6.36
N GLN A 98 -25.89 29.16 6.86
CA GLN A 98 -26.43 27.94 7.49
C GLN A 98 -26.49 26.75 6.49
N LYS A 99 -26.70 27.04 5.20
CA LYS A 99 -26.77 26.10 4.08
C LYS A 99 -26.44 26.80 2.78
N ASN A 100 -26.26 26.04 1.70
CA ASN A 100 -26.05 26.52 0.33
C ASN A 100 -24.72 27.28 0.13
N TRP A 101 -24.60 27.94 -1.02
CA TRP A 101 -23.42 28.67 -1.48
C TRP A 101 -23.45 30.14 -1.02
N MET A 102 -22.33 30.65 -0.52
CA MET A 102 -22.10 32.07 -0.22
C MET A 102 -20.85 32.53 -0.97
N ASN A 103 -20.97 33.61 -1.74
CA ASN A 103 -19.87 34.24 -2.48
C ASN A 103 -19.47 35.56 -1.80
N ASP A 104 -19.09 36.56 -2.60
CA ASP A 104 -18.53 37.82 -2.13
C ASP A 104 -19.38 38.49 -1.02
N PRO A 105 -18.74 39.04 0.03
CA PRO A 105 -19.47 39.79 1.03
C PRO A 105 -20.12 41.02 0.41
N ASN A 106 -21.45 41.05 0.36
CA ASN A 106 -22.20 42.22 -0.08
C ASN A 106 -22.31 43.23 1.07
N GLY A 107 -21.99 44.49 0.79
CA GLY A 107 -22.29 45.65 1.66
C GLY A 107 -21.76 45.52 3.08
N LYS A 108 -20.47 45.82 3.29
CA LYS A 108 -19.93 46.01 4.65
C LYS A 108 -20.37 47.38 5.14
N PHE A 109 -21.29 47.44 6.11
CA PHE A 109 -21.68 48.69 6.76
C PHE A 109 -21.28 48.64 8.24
N LEU A 110 -20.47 49.60 8.68
CA LEU A 110 -20.26 49.86 10.10
C LEU A 110 -21.34 50.83 10.54
N ILE A 111 -22.41 50.32 11.15
CA ILE A 111 -23.38 51.17 11.84
C ILE A 111 -22.78 51.47 13.21
N LEU A 112 -22.27 52.70 13.38
CA LEU A 112 -21.87 53.22 14.69
C LEU A 112 -23.14 53.53 15.49
N CYS A 113 -23.81 52.49 16.02
CA CYS A 113 -24.86 52.69 17.00
C CYS A 113 -24.24 52.55 18.40
N CYS A 114 -24.15 53.69 19.11
CA CYS A 114 -23.91 53.90 20.55
C CYS A 114 -22.87 55.00 20.85
N LEU A 115 -23.15 56.23 20.38
CA LEU A 115 -22.74 57.48 21.04
C LEU A 115 -23.98 58.39 21.13
N LEU A 116 -24.95 57.97 21.94
CA LEU A 116 -25.98 58.80 22.58
C LEU A 116 -26.22 58.22 23.97
#